data_AF-A0A257LX96-F1
#
_entry.id   AF-A0A257LX96-F1
#
_cell.length_a   1.000
_cell.length_b   1.000
_cell.length_c   1.000
_cell.angle_alpha   90.00
_cell.angle_beta   90.00
_cell.angle_gamma   90.00
#
_symmetry.space_group_name_H-M   'P 1'
#
loop_
_entity.id
_entity.type
_entity.pdbx_description
1 polymer ?
#
loop_
_entity_poly.entity_id
_entity_poly.type
_entity_poly.pdbx_seq_one_letter_code
_entity_poly.pdbx_strand_id
1 'polypeptide(L)'
;AIAAAEHNFSLDTSTLVVKEAVIGIGPAIKRFKPRAKGSAGAIRKPTSHIFITLVGAPPEKKKKVTRNVSAKSTPTPEPAAEAQA
;
A
#
# COMPACT_ATOMS: atom_id res chain seq x y z
N ALA A 1 -8.67 12.72 -4.82
CA ALA A 1 -9.44 12.05 -5.89
C ALA A 1 -10.95 12.19 -5.67
N ILE A 2 -11.47 11.82 -4.50
CA ILE A 2 -12.91 11.87 -4.18
C ILE A 2 -13.51 13.28 -4.35
N ALA A 3 -12.90 14.31 -3.75
CA ALA A 3 -13.36 15.70 -3.88
C ALA A 3 -13.41 16.23 -5.32
N ALA A 4 -12.52 15.74 -6.20
CA ALA A 4 -12.56 16.12 -7.62
C ALA A 4 -13.74 15.46 -8.36
N ALA A 5 -14.13 14.25 -7.96
CA ALA A 5 -15.29 13.56 -8.50
C ALA A 5 -16.60 14.22 -8.05
N GLU A 6 -16.68 14.71 -6.81
CA GLU A 6 -17.82 15.48 -6.31
C GLU A 6 -17.94 16.84 -7.03
N HIS A 7 -16.85 17.60 -7.07
CA HIS A 7 -16.91 18.98 -7.56
C HIS A 7 -17.05 19.07 -9.08
N ASN A 8 -16.32 18.23 -9.85
CA ASN A 8 -16.28 18.36 -11.30
C ASN A 8 -17.33 17.49 -12.01
N PHE A 9 -17.77 16.40 -11.40
CA PHE A 9 -18.70 15.43 -12.02
C PHE A 9 -19.97 15.20 -11.19
N SER A 10 -20.14 15.89 -10.06
CA SER A 10 -21.32 15.78 -9.17
C SER A 10 -21.69 14.34 -8.81
N LEU A 11 -20.68 13.45 -8.71
CA LEU A 11 -20.87 12.06 -8.33
C LEU A 11 -20.98 11.95 -6.81
N ASP A 12 -21.92 11.14 -6.35
CA ASP A 12 -22.12 10.90 -4.92
C ASP A 12 -20.99 10.03 -4.34
N THR A 13 -20.38 10.48 -3.24
CA THR A 13 -19.24 9.82 -2.59
C THR A 13 -19.55 8.44 -2.06
N SER A 14 -20.81 8.20 -1.72
CA SER A 14 -21.24 6.91 -1.20
C SER A 14 -21.21 5.79 -2.24
N THR A 15 -21.28 6.15 -3.53
CA THR A 15 -21.38 5.22 -4.67
C THR A 15 -20.10 5.15 -5.53
N LEU A 16 -19.08 5.93 -5.20
CA LEU A 16 -17.81 5.94 -5.93
C LEU A 16 -16.98 4.68 -5.66
N VAL A 17 -16.52 4.04 -6.73
CA VAL A 17 -15.65 2.86 -6.68
C VAL A 17 -14.33 3.17 -7.38
N VAL A 18 -13.22 2.69 -6.81
CA VAL A 18 -11.91 2.74 -7.45
C VAL A 18 -11.85 1.65 -8.52
N LYS A 19 -11.79 2.05 -9.80
CA LYS A 19 -11.64 1.09 -10.90
C LYS A 19 -10.19 0.63 -11.01
N GLU A 20 -9.25 1.58 -11.03
CA GLU A 20 -7.83 1.33 -11.23
C GLU A 20 -6.99 2.30 -10.39
N ALA A 21 -5.88 1.79 -9.87
CA ALA A 21 -4.86 2.59 -9.20
C ALA A 21 -3.49 2.18 -9.75
N VAL A 22 -2.84 3.08 -10.47
CA VAL A 22 -1.57 2.83 -11.16
C VAL A 22 -0.50 3.75 -10.61
N ILE A 23 0.69 3.20 -10.39
CA ILE A 23 1.87 3.95 -9.95
C ILE A 23 2.81 4.04 -11.15
N GLY A 24 2.92 5.23 -11.72
CA GLY A 24 3.84 5.56 -12.80
C GLY A 24 5.20 6.02 -12.27
N ILE A 25 6.19 6.01 -13.15
CA ILE A 25 7.52 6.52 -12.83
C ILE A 25 7.52 8.05 -12.82
N GLY A 26 8.14 8.65 -11.81
CA GLY A 26 8.38 10.08 -11.71
C GLY A 26 9.85 10.43 -11.93
N PRO A 27 10.17 11.73 -12.02
CA PRO A 27 11.55 12.18 -12.18
C PRO A 27 12.41 11.74 -10.99
N ALA A 28 13.60 11.23 -11.29
CA ALA A 28 14.57 10.84 -10.28
C ALA A 28 15.60 11.95 -10.07
N ILE A 29 15.69 12.45 -8.84
CA ILE A 29 16.69 13.46 -8.49
C ILE A 29 18.04 12.77 -8.29
N LYS A 30 19.09 13.32 -8.92
CA LYS A 30 20.47 12.82 -8.78
C LYS A 30 21.17 13.53 -7.61
N ARG A 31 21.78 12.76 -6.71
CA ARG A 31 22.67 13.24 -5.64
C ARG A 31 23.97 12.45 -5.67
N PHE A 32 25.08 13.05 -5.28
CA PHE A 32 26.35 12.35 -5.11
C PHE A 32 26.65 12.11 -3.64
N LYS A 33 27.20 10.94 -3.32
CA LYS A 33 27.77 10.63 -2.00
C LYS A 33 29.27 10.45 -2.15
N PRO A 34 30.10 11.14 -1.34
CA PRO A 34 31.55 10.99 -1.40
C PRO A 34 31.97 9.57 -1.05
N ARG A 35 33.00 9.07 -1.74
CA ARG A 35 33.59 7.73 -1.57
C ARG A 35 35.13 7.83 -1.55
N ALA A 36 35.80 6.70 -1.29
CA ALA A 36 37.26 6.63 -1.20
C ALA A 36 37.95 7.06 -2.50
N LYS A 37 39.21 7.50 -2.40
CA LYS A 37 40.05 7.93 -3.54
C LYS A 37 39.41 9.04 -4.41
N GLY A 38 38.71 10.00 -3.80
CA GLY A 38 38.09 11.12 -4.53
C GLY A 38 36.93 10.74 -5.45
N SER A 39 36.43 9.50 -5.36
CA SER A 39 35.31 9.05 -6.19
C SER A 39 33.96 9.52 -5.65
N ALA A 40 32.99 9.71 -6.55
CA ALA A 40 31.62 10.07 -6.21
C ALA A 40 30.65 8.97 -6.64
N GLY A 41 29.92 8.40 -5.68
CA GLY A 41 28.84 7.45 -5.97
C GLY A 41 27.55 8.19 -6.29
N ALA A 42 26.88 7.83 -7.39
CA ALA A 42 25.58 8.39 -7.74
C ALA A 42 24.46 7.72 -6.92
N ILE A 43 23.61 8.54 -6.29
CA ILE A 43 22.38 8.13 -5.61
C ILE A 43 21.21 8.76 -6.35
N ARG A 44 20.24 7.93 -6.75
CA ARG A 44 18.97 8.39 -7.31
C ARG A 44 17.92 8.41 -6.22
N LYS A 45 17.20 9.52 -6.10
CA LYS A 45 15.98 9.62 -5.27
C LYS A 45 14.79 9.55 -6.24
N PRO A 46 14.21 8.36 -6.45
CA PRO A 46 13.07 8.22 -7.36
C PRO A 46 11.83 8.86 -6.73
N THR A 47 11.01 9.45 -7.58
CA THR A 47 9.64 9.85 -7.24
C THR A 47 8.67 9.07 -8.14
N SER A 48 7.39 9.09 -7.81
CA SER A 48 6.35 8.38 -8.56
C SER A 48 5.14 9.28 -8.77
N HIS A 49 4.46 9.10 -9.90
CA HIS A 49 3.16 9.71 -10.15
C HIS A 49 2.07 8.68 -9.87
N ILE A 50 1.09 9.04 -9.05
CA ILE A 50 0.00 8.15 -8.67
C ILE A 50 -1.24 8.56 -9.47
N PHE A 51 -1.75 7.65 -10.28
CA PHE A 51 -2.98 7.83 -11.04
C PHE A 51 -4.09 6.98 -10.43
N ILE A 52 -5.22 7.60 -10.09
CA ILE A 52 -6.37 6.94 -9.49
C ILE A 52 -7.57 7.21 -10.39
N THR A 53 -8.12 6.15 -10.97
CA THR A 53 -9.31 6.20 -11.80
C THR A 53 -10.52 5.76 -10.99
N LEU A 54 -11.46 6.68 -10.80
CA LEU A 54 -12.73 6.42 -10.10
C LEU A 54 -13.86 6.23 -11.11
N VAL A 55 -14.83 5.39 -10.76
CA VAL A 55 -16.07 5.18 -11.53
C VAL A 55 -17.24 5.28 -10.56
N GLY A 56 -18.28 6.01 -10.95
CA GLY A 56 -19.57 5.97 -10.26
C GLY A 56 -20.24 4.64 -10.57
N ALA A 57 -20.38 3.78 -9.57
CA ALA A 57 -21.04 2.48 -9.76
C ALA A 57 -22.53 2.60 -9.39
N PRO A 58 -23.44 1.96 -10.16
CA PRO A 58 -24.70 1.52 -9.57
C PRO A 58 -24.39 0.44 -8.52
N PRO A 59 -25.12 0.42 -7.39
CA PRO A 59 -24.69 -0.33 -6.22
C PRO A 59 -24.92 -1.83 -6.39
N GLU A 60 -23.91 -2.64 -6.73
CA GLU A 60 -23.90 -4.07 -6.37
C GLU A 60 -22.51 -4.71 -6.12
N LYS A 61 -22.44 -5.26 -4.89
CA LYS A 61 -21.79 -6.52 -4.42
C LYS A 61 -20.27 -6.58 -4.25
N LYS A 62 -19.90 -6.31 -2.99
CA LYS A 62 -18.63 -6.60 -2.31
C LYS A 62 -18.25 -8.09 -2.42
N LYS A 63 -17.09 -8.41 -2.98
CA LYS A 63 -16.34 -9.63 -2.63
C LYS A 63 -15.29 -9.28 -1.56
N LYS A 64 -15.60 -9.61 -0.30
CA LYS A 64 -14.60 -9.68 0.78
C LYS A 64 -13.59 -10.76 0.41
N VAL A 65 -12.36 -10.39 0.10
CA VAL A 65 -11.23 -11.34 0.10
C VAL A 65 -10.74 -11.44 1.54
N THR A 66 -11.27 -12.40 2.28
CA THR A 66 -10.70 -12.85 3.55
C THR A 66 -9.37 -13.54 3.26
N ARG A 67 -8.24 -12.90 3.56
CA ARG A 67 -6.97 -13.63 3.67
C ARG A 67 -6.87 -14.15 5.10
N ASN A 68 -7.20 -15.42 5.25
CA ASN A 68 -6.89 -16.20 6.45
C ASN A 68 -5.36 -16.35 6.52
N VAL A 69 -4.69 -15.57 7.36
CA VAL A 69 -3.36 -15.95 7.83
C VAL A 69 -3.62 -16.82 9.06
N SER A 70 -3.63 -18.13 8.79
CA SER A 70 -3.64 -19.15 9.82
C SER A 70 -2.53 -18.87 10.82
N ALA A 71 -2.93 -18.78 12.08
CA ALA A 71 -2.04 -18.92 13.22
C ALA A 71 -1.18 -20.17 13.01
N LYS A 72 0.12 -19.98 12.79
CA LYS A 72 1.11 -20.98 13.16
C LYS A 72 1.52 -20.63 14.58
N SER A 73 0.72 -21.09 15.54
CA SER A 73 1.21 -21.37 16.88
C SER A 73 2.35 -22.39 16.75
N THR A 74 3.55 -22.02 17.17
CA THR A 74 4.55 -23.01 17.59
C THR A 74 4.13 -23.52 18.96
N PRO A 75 3.77 -24.81 19.13
CA PRO A 75 3.73 -25.41 20.44
C PRO A 75 5.18 -25.68 20.85
N THR A 76 5.72 -24.88 21.77
CA THR A 76 6.91 -25.29 22.52
C THR A 76 6.43 -26.23 23.63
N PRO A 77 6.89 -27.49 23.67
CA PRO A 77 6.66 -28.36 24.81
C PRO A 77 7.72 -28.02 25.87
N GLU A 78 7.32 -27.33 26.95
CA GLU A 78 8.10 -27.28 28.18
C GLU A 78 7.50 -28.29 29.18
N PRO A 79 8.27 -29.33 29.56
CA PRO A 79 7.88 -30.30 30.57
C PRO A 79 8.28 -29.83 31.98
N ALA A 80 7.48 -30.27 32.97
CA ALA A 80 7.77 -30.40 34.41
C ALA A 80 7.46 -29.22 35.38
N ALA A 81 6.79 -29.61 36.49
CA ALA A 81 6.60 -28.96 37.81
C ALA A 81 5.63 -27.74 37.84
N GLU A 82 4.66 -27.55 38.74
CA GLU A 82 4.38 -27.90 40.16
C GLU A 82 2.83 -27.97 40.36
N ALA A 83 2.27 -29.01 40.99
CA ALA A 83 1.91 -29.15 42.41
C ALA A 83 0.58 -28.47 42.86
N GLN A 84 -0.40 -29.32 43.26
CA GLN A 84 -1.30 -29.26 44.45
C GLN A 84 -2.23 -28.02 44.61
N ALA A 85 -3.48 -28.08 45.09
CA ALA A 85 -4.36 -29.10 45.69
C ALA A 85 -5.82 -28.67 45.46
#